data_AF-A0A3D1PHP1-F1
#
_entry.id   AF-A0A3D1PHP1-F1
#
_cell.length_a   1.000
_cell.length_b   1.000
_cell.length_c   1.000
_cell.angle_alpha   90.00
_cell.angle_beta   90.00
_cell.angle_gamma   90.00
#
_symmetry.space_group_name_H-M   'P 1'
#
loop_
_entity.id
_entity.type
_entity.pdbx_description
1 polymer ?
#
loop_
_entity_poly.entity_id
_entity_poly.type
_entity_poly.pdbx_seq_one_letter_code
_entity_poly.pdbx_strand_id
1 'polypeptide(L)'
;MQGGDPYIRALMRTISASEANDSRPYSILYGGQHVLDLSRHPEKCVTIVSGPNKGNCSTAAGRYQLLNKTWYAIAQRYHPQPSGFLLWQSYSFKPQFQDEVIYAWLNDSPAWGTDISLLLRQGKLNSVLRRLSGTWTSLGYGIEDNSITGSLPQVYQKMLRQELQKAG
;
A
#
# COMPACT_ATOMS: atom_id res chain seq x y z
N MET A 1 0.05 10.48 -6.97
CA MET A 1 1.20 10.53 -7.90
C MET A 1 0.73 10.81 -9.33
N GLN A 2 1.50 11.59 -10.11
CA GLN A 2 1.34 11.78 -11.56
C GLN A 2 2.55 11.14 -12.28
N GLY A 3 2.39 10.67 -13.53
CA GLY A 3 3.45 9.96 -14.26
C GLY A 3 3.68 8.53 -13.78
N GLY A 4 4.66 7.81 -14.34
CA GLY A 4 4.92 6.40 -14.03
C GLY A 4 3.99 5.40 -14.75
N ASP A 5 4.20 4.12 -14.48
CA ASP A 5 3.51 3.01 -15.14
C ASP A 5 2.03 2.95 -14.74
N PRO A 6 1.08 3.09 -15.70
CA PRO A 6 -0.35 3.09 -15.40
C PRO A 6 -0.84 1.76 -14.80
N TYR A 7 -0.19 0.63 -15.08
CA TYR A 7 -0.53 -0.68 -14.50
C TYR A 7 -0.21 -0.70 -12.99
N ILE A 8 0.96 -0.19 -12.62
CA ILE A 8 1.36 -0.07 -11.20
C ILE A 8 0.48 0.95 -10.47
N ARG A 9 0.19 2.09 -11.09
CA ARG A 9 -0.75 3.07 -10.49
C ARG A 9 -2.13 2.47 -10.28
N ALA A 10 -2.64 1.70 -11.25
CA ALA A 10 -3.92 1.02 -11.11
C ALA A 10 -3.89 0.01 -9.95
N LEU A 11 -2.81 -0.75 -9.81
CA LEU A 11 -2.61 -1.69 -8.70
C LEU A 11 -2.59 -0.95 -7.35
N MET A 12 -1.85 0.15 -7.23
CA MET A 12 -1.83 0.97 -6.01
C MET A 12 -3.23 1.48 -5.63
N ARG A 13 -4.03 1.89 -6.63
CA ARG A 13 -5.41 2.31 -6.40
C ARG A 13 -6.31 1.15 -5.96
N THR A 14 -6.06 -0.06 -6.46
CA THR A 14 -6.75 -1.28 -6.02
C THR A 14 -6.40 -1.64 -4.57
N ILE A 15 -5.12 -1.58 -4.19
CA ILE A 15 -4.69 -1.79 -2.78
C ILE A 15 -5.36 -0.74 -1.87
N SER A 16 -5.33 0.52 -2.27
CA SER A 16 -5.99 1.58 -1.51
C SER A 16 -7.50 1.35 -1.35
N ALA A 17 -8.18 0.80 -2.35
CA ALA A 17 -9.61 0.50 -2.28
C ALA A 17 -9.92 -0.67 -1.32
N SER A 18 -8.99 -1.60 -1.14
CA SER A 18 -9.16 -2.71 -0.21
C SER A 18 -8.77 -2.36 1.23
N GLU A 19 -7.74 -1.52 1.38
CA GLU A 19 -7.13 -1.18 2.67
C GLU A 19 -7.70 0.09 3.31
N ALA A 20 -8.08 1.09 2.51
CA ALA A 20 -8.46 2.41 2.99
C ALA A 20 -9.58 3.03 2.14
N ASN A 21 -10.77 2.44 2.20
CA ASN A 21 -11.98 2.99 1.58
C ASN A 21 -12.55 4.17 2.40
N ASP A 22 -11.75 5.24 2.54
CA ASP A 22 -12.08 6.44 3.31
C ASP A 22 -11.82 7.71 2.49
N SER A 23 -12.50 8.80 2.87
CA SER A 23 -12.37 10.13 2.26
C SER A 23 -10.97 10.78 2.38
N ARG A 24 -10.19 10.40 3.40
CA ARG A 24 -8.84 10.91 3.71
C ARG A 24 -7.86 9.75 3.93
N PRO A 25 -7.64 8.91 2.91
CA PRO A 25 -7.00 7.60 3.07
C PRO A 25 -5.55 7.71 3.54
N TYR A 26 -4.84 8.80 3.23
CA TYR A 26 -3.45 8.98 3.64
C TYR A 26 -3.21 9.21 5.13
N SER A 27 -4.26 9.57 5.87
CA SER A 27 -4.17 9.93 7.29
C SER A 27 -4.85 8.92 8.22
N ILE A 28 -5.46 7.88 7.65
CA ILE A 28 -6.26 6.92 8.38
C ILE A 28 -5.35 5.93 9.13
N LEU A 29 -5.75 5.58 10.34
CA LEU A 29 -5.18 4.51 11.13
C LEU A 29 -6.07 3.27 11.03
N TYR A 30 -5.51 2.12 11.39
CA TYR A 30 -6.31 0.95 11.70
C TYR A 30 -7.47 1.32 12.64
N GLY A 31 -8.68 0.85 12.33
CA GLY A 31 -9.89 1.20 13.08
C GLY A 31 -10.56 2.53 12.70
N GLY A 32 -10.04 3.26 11.71
CA GLY A 32 -10.74 4.40 11.08
C GLY A 32 -10.46 5.78 11.69
N GLN A 33 -9.61 5.87 12.71
CA GLN A 33 -9.19 7.17 13.24
C GLN A 33 -8.23 7.90 12.29
N HIS A 34 -8.10 9.22 12.43
CA HIS A 34 -7.20 10.03 11.61
C HIS A 34 -6.11 10.70 12.43
N VAL A 35 -4.97 10.96 11.79
CA VAL A 35 -3.87 11.76 12.34
C VAL A 35 -3.57 12.97 11.48
N LEU A 36 -3.09 14.04 12.10
CA LEU A 36 -2.69 15.26 11.43
C LEU A 36 -1.19 15.28 11.11
N ASP A 37 -0.38 14.76 12.04
CA ASP A 37 1.07 14.69 11.84
C ASP A 37 1.45 13.48 10.99
N LEU A 38 1.95 13.76 9.79
CA LEU A 38 2.51 12.80 8.84
C LEU A 38 3.98 13.09 8.55
N SER A 39 4.65 13.83 9.44
CA SER A 39 6.11 14.05 9.37
C SER A 39 6.91 12.74 9.48
N ARG A 40 6.30 11.70 10.05
CA ARG A 40 6.78 10.31 10.12
C ARG A 40 5.58 9.37 10.19
N HIS A 41 5.84 8.06 10.17
CA HIS A 41 4.78 7.09 10.40
C HIS A 41 4.16 7.30 11.79
N PRO A 42 2.82 7.21 11.96
CA PRO A 42 2.19 7.60 13.23
C PRO A 42 2.51 6.67 14.40
N GLU A 43 2.83 5.41 14.10
CA GLU A 43 3.22 4.38 15.08
C GLU A 43 2.19 4.16 16.20
N LYS A 44 0.97 4.62 15.98
CA LYS A 44 -0.11 4.49 16.96
C LYS A 44 -0.55 3.04 17.01
N CYS A 45 -0.41 2.49 18.21
CA CYS A 45 -0.86 1.15 18.53
C CYS A 45 -2.37 1.15 18.74
N VAL A 46 -3.12 0.57 17.79
CA VAL A 46 -4.57 0.43 17.87
C VAL A 46 -4.92 -1.03 18.14
N THR A 47 -5.71 -1.27 19.18
CA THR A 47 -6.14 -2.61 19.56
C THR A 47 -7.05 -3.22 18.50
N ILE A 48 -6.73 -4.45 18.11
CA ILE A 48 -7.53 -5.26 17.18
C ILE A 48 -8.75 -5.80 17.94
N VAL A 49 -9.95 -5.42 17.49
CA VAL A 49 -11.21 -5.74 18.17
C VAL A 49 -11.90 -7.00 17.63
N SER A 50 -11.48 -7.49 16.45
CA SER A 50 -12.05 -8.64 15.75
C SER A 50 -10.98 -9.46 15.01
N GLY A 51 -11.30 -10.69 14.63
CA GLY A 51 -10.39 -11.57 13.89
C GLY A 51 -9.44 -12.39 14.78
N PRO A 52 -8.56 -13.22 14.17
CA PRO A 52 -7.67 -14.14 14.88
C PRO A 52 -6.63 -13.43 15.76
N ASN A 53 -6.35 -12.14 15.48
CA ASN A 53 -5.42 -11.31 16.22
C ASN A 53 -6.11 -10.41 17.26
N LYS A 54 -7.36 -10.68 17.64
CA LYS A 54 -8.09 -9.89 18.64
C LYS A 54 -7.29 -9.77 19.94
N GLY A 55 -7.19 -8.54 20.46
CA GLY A 55 -6.40 -8.22 21.64
C GLY A 55 -4.95 -7.84 21.35
N ASN A 56 -4.42 -8.14 20.15
CA ASN A 56 -3.14 -7.64 19.70
C ASN A 56 -3.26 -6.18 19.23
N CYS A 57 -2.10 -5.59 18.96
CA CYS A 57 -1.97 -4.23 18.48
C CYS A 57 -1.60 -4.19 17.00
N SER A 58 -2.30 -3.35 16.22
CA SER A 58 -1.91 -2.99 14.86
C SER A 58 -1.39 -1.56 14.82
N THR A 59 -0.31 -1.33 14.07
CA THR A 59 0.20 0.01 13.75
C THR A 59 -0.15 0.43 12.33
N ALA A 60 -1.02 -0.32 11.64
CA ALA A 60 -1.35 -0.05 10.24
C ALA A 60 -1.87 1.38 10.06
N ALA A 61 -1.30 2.10 9.10
CA ALA A 61 -1.66 3.49 8.83
C ALA A 61 -1.51 3.85 7.35
N GLY A 62 -2.15 4.97 6.99
CA GLY A 62 -2.08 5.56 5.68
C GLY A 62 -2.87 4.80 4.61
N ARG A 63 -2.69 5.24 3.37
CA ARG A 63 -3.49 4.82 2.21
C ARG A 63 -3.36 3.33 1.93
N TYR A 64 -2.23 2.76 2.33
CA TYR A 64 -1.86 1.37 2.08
C TYR A 64 -1.77 0.55 3.38
N GLN A 65 -2.29 1.07 4.50
CA GLN A 65 -2.33 0.38 5.80
C GLN A 65 -1.00 -0.30 6.19
N LEU A 66 0.13 0.40 5.99
CA LEU A 66 1.44 -0.15 6.27
C LEU A 66 1.67 -0.20 7.79
N LEU A 67 2.24 -1.30 8.27
CA LEU A 67 2.78 -1.36 9.62
C LEU A 67 4.04 -0.49 9.72
N ASN A 68 4.32 0.05 10.91
CA ASN A 68 5.49 0.89 11.15
C ASN A 68 6.81 0.21 10.74
N LYS A 69 6.98 -1.07 11.10
CA LYS A 69 8.18 -1.85 10.74
C LYS A 69 8.33 -2.00 9.23
N THR A 70 7.23 -2.26 8.53
CA THR A 70 7.20 -2.36 7.07
C THR A 70 7.55 -1.03 6.44
N TRP A 71 6.91 0.07 6.88
CA TRP A 71 7.19 1.41 6.37
C TRP A 71 8.68 1.76 6.50
N TYR A 72 9.28 1.61 7.67
CA TYR A 72 10.69 1.98 7.85
C TYR A 72 11.65 1.10 7.03
N ALA A 73 11.35 -0.19 6.88
CA ALA A 73 12.16 -1.09 6.07
C ALA A 73 12.15 -0.71 4.58
N ILE A 74 10.99 -0.34 4.03
CA ILE A 74 10.87 0.04 2.62
C ILE A 74 11.30 1.49 2.40
N ALA A 75 10.99 2.41 3.33
CA ALA A 75 11.36 3.82 3.21
C ALA A 75 12.87 4.03 3.25
N GLN A 76 13.61 3.20 4.01
CA GLN A 76 15.07 3.20 3.98
C GLN A 76 15.65 2.99 2.57
N ARG A 77 14.95 2.24 1.71
CA ARG A 77 15.41 1.92 0.36
C ARG A 77 14.84 2.85 -0.70
N TYR A 78 13.59 3.27 -0.54
CA TYR A 78 12.82 3.89 -1.63
C TYR A 78 12.35 5.32 -1.34
N HIS A 79 12.57 5.85 -0.14
CA HIS A 79 12.14 7.22 0.16
C HIS A 79 13.02 8.21 -0.60
N PRO A 80 12.46 9.10 -1.44
CA PRO A 80 13.26 9.94 -2.33
C PRO A 80 13.92 11.13 -1.61
N GLN A 81 13.36 11.53 -0.46
CA GLN A 81 13.83 12.69 0.30
C GLN A 81 13.94 12.37 1.80
N PRO A 82 14.81 11.44 2.22
CA PRO A 82 15.03 11.20 3.64
C PRO A 82 15.63 12.46 4.28
N SER A 83 15.20 12.77 5.49
CA SER A 83 15.72 13.90 6.28
C SER A 83 16.65 13.39 7.38
N GLY A 84 17.56 14.22 7.88
CA GLY A 84 18.51 13.83 8.94
C GLY A 84 19.89 13.43 8.42
N PHE A 85 20.78 13.00 9.32
CA PHE A 85 22.20 12.76 9.04
C PHE A 85 22.61 11.32 9.41
N LEU A 86 23.27 10.63 8.49
CA LEU A 86 23.79 9.26 8.64
C LEU A 86 22.75 8.27 9.21
N LEU A 87 22.91 7.84 10.47
CA LEU A 87 22.08 6.85 11.16
C LEU A 87 20.76 7.45 11.71
N TRP A 88 20.61 8.78 11.70
CA TRP A 88 19.44 9.49 12.20
C TRP A 88 18.51 9.93 11.06
N GLN A 89 18.30 9.04 10.09
CA GLN A 89 17.38 9.30 8.98
C GLN A 89 15.93 9.21 9.45
N SER A 90 15.13 10.19 9.03
CA SER A 90 13.69 10.25 9.21
C SER A 90 13.00 10.27 7.85
N TYR A 91 11.95 9.45 7.73
CA TYR A 91 11.21 9.22 6.50
C TYR A 91 9.79 9.76 6.66
N SER A 92 9.46 10.76 5.85
CA SER A 92 8.18 11.43 5.94
C SER A 92 7.05 10.55 5.42
N PHE A 93 5.96 10.48 6.19
CA PHE A 93 4.78 9.70 5.84
C PHE A 93 3.70 10.54 5.15
N LYS A 94 4.08 11.69 4.57
CA LYS A 94 3.15 12.55 3.82
C LYS A 94 2.57 11.82 2.61
N PRO A 95 1.39 12.25 2.11
CA PRO A 95 0.69 11.58 1.01
C PRO A 95 1.57 11.28 -0.22
N GLN A 96 2.40 12.25 -0.61
CA GLN A 96 3.31 12.11 -1.74
C GLN A 96 4.31 10.96 -1.54
N PHE A 97 4.95 10.89 -0.36
CA PHE A 97 5.96 9.88 -0.08
C PHE A 97 5.37 8.49 0.15
N GLN A 98 4.13 8.39 0.66
CA GLN A 98 3.43 7.10 0.69
C GLN A 98 3.27 6.54 -0.73
N ASP A 99 2.82 7.37 -1.69
CA ASP A 99 2.68 6.95 -3.08
C ASP A 99 4.06 6.62 -3.70
N GLU A 100 5.06 7.49 -3.55
CA GLU A 100 6.37 7.34 -4.19
C GLU A 100 7.14 6.11 -3.68
N VAL A 101 7.15 5.88 -2.36
CA VAL A 101 7.79 4.71 -1.75
C VAL A 101 7.11 3.42 -2.22
N ILE A 102 5.77 3.37 -2.22
CA ILE A 102 5.04 2.19 -2.68
C ILE A 102 5.23 1.97 -4.18
N TYR A 103 5.19 3.02 -5.00
CA TYR A 103 5.41 2.91 -6.43
C TYR A 103 6.81 2.37 -6.74
N ALA A 104 7.84 2.90 -6.10
CA ALA A 104 9.21 2.45 -6.28
C ALA A 104 9.39 1.01 -5.78
N TRP A 105 8.82 0.66 -4.63
CA TRP A 105 8.87 -0.71 -4.11
C TRP A 105 8.17 -1.71 -5.02
N LEU A 106 6.99 -1.40 -5.56
CA LEU A 106 6.26 -2.27 -6.50
C LEU A 106 6.98 -2.42 -7.85
N ASN A 107 7.86 -1.50 -8.22
CA ASN A 107 8.70 -1.59 -9.42
C ASN A 107 10.04 -2.30 -9.18
N ASP A 108 10.38 -2.64 -7.94
CA ASP A 108 11.61 -3.37 -7.61
C ASP A 108 11.41 -4.89 -7.84
N SER A 109 11.76 -5.36 -9.05
CA SER A 109 11.65 -6.77 -9.41
C SER A 109 12.41 -7.71 -8.45
N PRO A 110 13.66 -7.42 -8.03
CA PRO A 110 14.33 -8.18 -6.97
C PRO A 110 13.54 -8.30 -5.66
N ALA A 111 12.90 -7.23 -5.19
CA ALA A 111 12.13 -7.24 -3.95
C ALA A 111 10.92 -8.19 -4.02
N TRP A 112 10.35 -8.39 -5.20
CA TRP A 112 9.19 -9.27 -5.43
C TRP A 112 9.53 -10.61 -6.08
N GLY A 113 10.80 -10.82 -6.46
CA GLY A 113 11.25 -11.96 -7.25
C GLY A 113 10.62 -12.04 -8.64
N THR A 114 10.01 -10.94 -9.13
CA THR A 114 9.34 -10.85 -10.43
C THR A 114 9.05 -9.40 -10.79
N ASP A 115 8.93 -9.11 -12.08
CA ASP A 115 8.46 -7.82 -12.57
C ASP A 115 6.93 -7.75 -12.48
N ILE A 116 6.43 -6.97 -11.52
CA ILE A 116 5.00 -6.78 -11.30
C ILE A 116 4.34 -6.12 -12.52
N SER A 117 4.96 -5.10 -13.13
CA SER A 117 4.40 -4.41 -14.29
C SER A 117 4.21 -5.38 -15.46
N LEU A 118 5.22 -6.20 -15.73
CA LEU A 118 5.15 -7.20 -16.79
C LEU A 118 4.02 -8.21 -16.54
N LEU A 119 3.87 -8.70 -15.30
CA LEU A 119 2.76 -9.62 -14.96
C LEU A 119 1.40 -8.96 -15.14
N LEU A 120 1.25 -7.70 -14.73
CA LEU A 120 0.00 -6.95 -14.89
C LEU A 120 -0.36 -6.75 -16.37
N ARG A 121 0.62 -6.44 -17.22
CA ARG A 121 0.45 -6.31 -18.69
C ARG A 121 0.05 -7.64 -19.33
N GLN A 122 0.54 -8.75 -18.81
CA GLN A 122 0.16 -10.11 -19.23
C GLN A 122 -1.21 -10.56 -18.68
N GLY A 123 -1.94 -9.68 -17.96
CA GLY A 123 -3.23 -10.02 -17.35
C GLY A 123 -3.14 -10.95 -16.14
N LYS A 124 -1.93 -11.19 -15.59
CA LYS A 124 -1.68 -12.11 -14.47
C LYS A 124 -1.96 -11.45 -13.11
N LEU A 125 -3.06 -10.72 -12.99
CA LEU A 125 -3.42 -9.98 -11.77
C LEU A 125 -3.49 -10.89 -10.53
N ASN A 126 -4.12 -12.06 -10.63
CA ASN A 126 -4.26 -12.97 -9.48
C ASN A 126 -2.90 -13.44 -8.94
N SER A 127 -1.92 -13.65 -9.83
CA SER A 127 -0.54 -13.98 -9.42
C SER A 127 0.14 -12.82 -8.71
N VAL A 128 -0.16 -11.58 -9.10
CA VAL A 128 0.32 -10.37 -8.43
C VAL A 128 -0.34 -10.25 -7.05
N LEU A 129 -1.67 -10.30 -6.96
CA LEU A 129 -2.39 -10.20 -5.69
C LEU A 129 -1.96 -11.25 -4.66
N ARG A 130 -1.81 -12.51 -5.09
CA ARG A 130 -1.30 -13.60 -4.22
C ARG A 130 0.12 -13.35 -3.72
N ARG A 131 0.94 -12.63 -4.47
CA ARG A 131 2.31 -12.28 -4.05
C ARG A 131 2.32 -11.14 -3.04
N LEU A 132 1.41 -10.21 -3.21
CA LEU A 132 1.25 -9.03 -2.34
C LEU A 132 0.52 -9.37 -1.03
N SER A 133 -0.22 -10.49 -0.96
CA SER A 133 -1.05 -10.85 0.19
C SER A 133 -0.28 -11.05 1.50
N GLY A 134 1.02 -11.36 1.43
CA GLY A 134 1.88 -11.41 2.62
C GLY A 134 2.12 -10.05 3.26
N THR A 135 1.96 -8.95 2.51
CA THR A 135 2.02 -7.57 3.02
C THR A 135 0.62 -7.03 3.31
N TRP A 136 -0.32 -7.29 2.41
CA TRP A 136 -1.70 -6.81 2.45
C TRP A 136 -2.67 -7.99 2.51
N THR A 137 -2.98 -8.45 3.72
CA THR A 137 -3.89 -9.60 3.91
C THR A 137 -5.26 -9.36 3.30
N SER A 138 -5.67 -8.09 3.18
CA SER A 138 -6.94 -7.67 2.59
C SER A 138 -7.04 -7.97 1.08
N LEU A 139 -5.95 -8.33 0.40
CA LEU A 139 -5.94 -8.73 -1.01
C LEU A 139 -6.37 -10.20 -1.22
N GLY A 140 -6.77 -10.88 -0.16
CA GLY A 140 -7.12 -12.30 -0.16
C GLY A 140 -5.89 -13.19 -0.05
N TYR A 141 -6.11 -14.51 -0.05
CA TYR A 141 -5.05 -15.54 0.09
C TYR A 141 -4.31 -15.53 1.44
N GLY A 142 -4.79 -14.76 2.42
CA GLY A 142 -4.43 -14.82 3.85
C GLY A 142 -5.56 -15.43 4.69
N ILE A 143 -5.47 -15.30 6.01
CA ILE A 143 -6.42 -15.89 6.98
C ILE A 143 -7.74 -15.11 7.12
N GLU A 144 -7.84 -13.93 6.50
CA GLU A 144 -8.98 -13.02 6.62
C GLU A 144 -9.65 -12.85 5.25
N ASP A 145 -10.84 -13.42 5.11
CA ASP A 145 -11.70 -13.18 3.94
C ASP A 145 -12.18 -11.72 3.96
N ASN A 146 -11.52 -10.83 3.22
CA ASN A 146 -12.06 -9.50 2.99
C ASN A 146 -13.22 -9.61 1.98
N SER A 147 -14.38 -9.06 2.33
CA SER A 147 -15.60 -8.98 1.48
C SER A 147 -15.34 -8.41 0.07
N ILE A 148 -14.28 -7.62 -0.11
CA ILE A 148 -13.91 -6.99 -1.38
C ILE A 148 -13.06 -7.91 -2.27
N THR A 149 -12.45 -8.98 -1.74
CA THR A 149 -11.47 -9.83 -2.44
C THR A 149 -11.97 -10.33 -3.79
N GLY A 150 -13.22 -10.83 -3.85
CA GLY A 150 -13.83 -11.32 -5.08
C GLY A 150 -14.09 -10.24 -6.14
N SER A 151 -14.08 -8.96 -5.75
CA SER A 151 -14.31 -7.80 -6.60
C SER A 151 -13.01 -7.08 -7.03
N LEU A 152 -11.85 -7.43 -6.44
CA LEU A 152 -10.57 -6.79 -6.73
C LEU A 152 -10.19 -6.82 -8.21
N PRO A 153 -10.43 -7.91 -8.97
CA PRO A 153 -10.20 -7.90 -10.41
C PRO A 153 -11.00 -6.81 -11.15
N GLN A 154 -12.27 -6.65 -10.81
CA GLN A 154 -13.16 -5.65 -11.41
C GLN A 154 -12.74 -4.24 -11.01
N VAL A 155 -12.37 -4.03 -9.74
CA VAL A 155 -11.81 -2.77 -9.25
C VAL A 155 -10.55 -2.42 -10.03
N TYR A 156 -9.59 -3.34 -10.13
CA TYR A 156 -8.36 -3.13 -10.89
C TYR A 156 -8.63 -2.79 -12.36
N GLN A 157 -9.51 -3.52 -13.04
CA GLN A 157 -9.85 -3.24 -14.44
C GLN A 157 -10.50 -1.85 -14.63
N LYS A 158 -11.31 -1.41 -13.66
CA LYS A 158 -11.87 -0.04 -13.67
C LYS A 158 -10.76 0.99 -13.47
N MET A 159 -9.87 0.78 -12.51
CA MET A 159 -8.77 1.71 -12.24
C MET A 159 -7.78 1.76 -13.42
N LEU A 160 -7.43 0.63 -14.01
CA LEU A 160 -6.53 0.54 -15.16
C LEU A 160 -7.08 1.31 -16.35
N ARG A 161 -8.36 1.16 -16.68
CA ARG A 161 -9.01 1.95 -17.75
C ARG A 161 -8.85 3.45 -17.53
N GLN A 162 -9.07 3.92 -16.30
CA GLN A 162 -8.90 5.33 -15.96
C GLN A 162 -7.44 5.78 -16.02
N GLU A 163 -6.49 4.93 -15.60
CA GLU A 163 -5.07 5.26 -15.64
C GLU A 163 -4.53 5.33 -17.07
N LEU A 164 -4.99 4.44 -17.96
CA LEU A 164 -4.64 4.45 -19.38
C LEU A 164 -5.23 5.66 -20.09
N GLN A 165 -6.48 6.04 -19.80
CA GLN A 165 -7.11 7.26 -20.35
C GLN A 165 -6.41 8.56 -19.97
N LYS A 166 -5.71 8.58 -18.83
CA LYS A 166 -4.93 9.73 -18.39
C LYS A 166 -3.50 9.75 -18.95
N ALA A 167 -3.04 8.62 -19.49
CA ALA A 167 -1.68 8.44 -19.98
C ALA A 167 -1.57 8.57 -21.51
N GLY A 168 -2.67 8.34 -22.24
CA GLY A 168 -2.83 8.69 -23.65
C GLY A 168 -3.31 10.11 -23.81
#